data_AF-A0A966G2X3-F1
#
_entry.id   AF-A0A966G2X3-F1
#
_cell.length_a   1.000
_cell.length_b   1.000
_cell.length_c   1.000
_cell.angle_alpha   90.00
_cell.angle_beta   90.00
_cell.angle_gamma   90.00
#
_symmetry.space_group_name_H-M   'P 1'
#
loop_
_entity.id
_entity.type
_entity.pdbx_description
1 polymer ?
#
loop_
_entity_poly.entity_id
_entity_poly.type
_entity_poly.pdbx_seq_one_letter_code
_entity_poly.pdbx_strand_id
1 'polypeptide(L)'
;SRCREDFLHKLSRKIVNENQVIAVENLNVKAMVRNHNLAKAISDCSWGMFCTMLKYKAEWQGKTYIEVDRFFPSSKTCHVCLNQVGSLSLDVRIWTCEHCKTIHDRDINAAINIRDESLRILSLGTSDTAYRGDVRPKAGRKSVLRQSPVK
;
A
#
# COMPACT_ATOMS: atom_id res chain seq x y z
N SER A 1 13.14 4.16 -20.49
CA SER A 1 13.80 5.47 -20.28
C SER A 1 14.30 5.54 -18.85
N ARG A 2 15.59 5.82 -18.64
CA ARG A 2 16.22 5.95 -17.32
C ARG A 2 15.62 7.08 -16.47
N CYS A 3 15.06 8.13 -17.08
CA CYS A 3 14.49 9.26 -16.34
C CYS A 3 13.24 8.89 -15.52
N ARG A 4 12.37 8.02 -16.05
CA ARG A 4 11.16 7.58 -15.36
C ARG A 4 11.51 6.73 -14.14
N GLU A 5 12.41 5.79 -14.31
CA GLU A 5 12.88 4.93 -13.22
C GLU A 5 13.57 5.74 -12.12
N ASP A 6 14.44 6.67 -12.50
CA ASP A 6 15.08 7.62 -11.57
C ASP A 6 14.04 8.46 -10.80
N PHE A 7 13.03 9.00 -11.50
CA PHE A 7 11.93 9.73 -10.88
C PHE A 7 11.17 8.87 -9.85
N LEU A 8 10.77 7.65 -10.23
CA LEU A 8 10.06 6.75 -9.31
C LEU A 8 10.93 6.36 -8.12
N HIS A 9 12.23 6.13 -8.31
CA HIS A 9 13.13 5.84 -7.20
C HIS A 9 13.27 7.03 -6.25
N LYS A 10 13.43 8.25 -6.76
CA LYS A 10 13.51 9.46 -5.95
C LYS A 10 12.21 9.71 -5.18
N LEU A 11 11.07 9.63 -5.87
CA LEU A 11 9.76 9.84 -5.26
C LEU A 11 9.45 8.79 -4.18
N SER A 12 9.60 7.51 -4.50
CA SER A 12 9.34 6.43 -3.52
C SER A 12 10.29 6.51 -2.33
N ARG A 13 11.57 6.90 -2.53
CA ARG A 13 12.50 7.12 -1.42
C ARG A 13 12.07 8.28 -0.54
N LYS A 14 11.64 9.40 -1.14
CA LYS A 14 11.16 10.58 -0.41
C LYS A 14 9.95 10.20 0.47
N ILE A 15 8.92 9.60 -0.13
CA ILE A 15 7.69 9.21 0.59
C ILE A 15 8.02 8.24 1.73
N VAL A 16 8.84 7.22 1.46
CA VAL A 16 9.23 6.26 2.49
C VAL A 16 9.99 6.96 3.60
N ASN A 17 10.93 7.86 3.30
CA ASN A 17 11.71 8.56 4.33
C ASN A 17 10.84 9.43 5.24
N GLU A 18 9.87 10.16 4.67
CA GLU A 18 9.03 11.15 5.36
C GLU A 18 7.90 10.53 6.20
N ASN A 19 7.53 9.28 5.96
CA ASN A 19 6.37 8.64 6.58
C ASN A 19 6.75 7.37 7.36
N GLN A 20 6.03 7.05 8.43
CA GLN A 20 6.20 5.79 9.19
C GLN A 20 5.28 4.68 8.67
N VAL A 21 4.10 5.08 8.21
CA VAL A 21 3.06 4.21 7.63
C VAL A 21 2.73 4.74 6.26
N ILE A 22 2.70 3.85 5.27
CA ILE A 22 2.32 4.16 3.89
C ILE A 22 1.10 3.32 3.56
N ALA A 23 -0.01 3.98 3.27
CA ALA A 23 -1.25 3.35 2.86
C ALA A 23 -1.50 3.60 1.38
N VAL A 24 -1.85 2.56 0.63
CA VAL A 24 -2.24 2.66 -0.77
C VAL A 24 -3.47 1.81 -1.06
N GLU A 25 -4.19 2.15 -2.12
CA GLU A 25 -5.27 1.30 -2.63
C GLU A 25 -4.70 0.10 -3.40
N ASN A 26 -5.29 -1.09 -3.22
CA ASN A 26 -4.96 -2.29 -3.99
C ASN A 26 -5.52 -2.22 -5.43
N LEU A 27 -4.85 -1.45 -6.28
CA LEU A 27 -5.27 -1.29 -7.68
C LEU A 27 -4.99 -2.54 -8.52
N ASN A 28 -5.98 -3.00 -9.27
CA ASN A 28 -5.77 -4.02 -10.31
C ASN A 28 -5.22 -3.40 -11.60
N VAL A 29 -3.98 -2.91 -11.56
CA VAL A 29 -3.34 -2.20 -12.69
C VAL A 29 -3.40 -3.02 -13.99
N LYS A 30 -3.22 -4.35 -13.90
CA LYS A 30 -3.32 -5.25 -15.06
C LYS A 30 -4.70 -5.21 -15.72
N ALA A 31 -5.77 -5.18 -14.93
CA ALA A 31 -7.12 -5.06 -15.47
C ALA A 31 -7.39 -3.65 -16.03
N MET A 32 -6.88 -2.61 -15.37
CA MET A 32 -7.09 -1.22 -15.82
C MET A 32 -6.46 -0.94 -17.19
N VAL A 33 -5.27 -1.50 -17.46
CA VAL A 33 -4.57 -1.36 -18.74
C VAL A 33 -5.29 -2.08 -19.89
N ARG A 34 -6.24 -2.98 -19.62
CA ARG A 34 -7.07 -3.59 -20.68
C ARG A 34 -8.04 -2.60 -21.31
N ASN A 35 -8.35 -1.48 -20.63
CA ASN A 35 -9.11 -0.40 -21.25
C ASN A 35 -8.17 0.39 -22.17
N HIS A 36 -8.26 0.15 -23.48
CA HIS A 36 -7.38 0.76 -24.49
C HIS A 36 -7.39 2.29 -24.48
N ASN A 37 -8.48 2.94 -24.05
CA ASN A 37 -8.57 4.40 -23.96
C ASN A 37 -7.70 4.97 -22.83
N LEU A 38 -7.48 4.19 -21.75
CA LEU A 38 -6.72 4.62 -20.57
C LEU A 38 -5.35 3.92 -20.45
N ALA A 39 -5.13 2.85 -21.24
CA ALA A 39 -3.97 1.99 -21.17
C ALA A 39 -2.65 2.75 -21.23
N LYS A 40 -2.53 3.71 -22.17
CA LYS A 40 -1.33 4.53 -22.33
C LYS A 40 -1.07 5.39 -21.10
N ALA A 41 -2.08 6.17 -20.67
CA ALA A 41 -1.97 7.06 -19.52
C ALA A 41 -1.61 6.29 -18.23
N ILE A 42 -2.23 5.13 -17.99
CA ILE A 42 -1.94 4.29 -16.83
C ILE A 42 -0.52 3.71 -16.90
N SER A 43 -0.10 3.27 -18.09
CA SER A 43 1.24 2.70 -18.30
C SER A 43 2.34 3.76 -18.13
N ASP A 44 2.08 4.99 -18.56
CA ASP A 44 3.00 6.12 -18.41
C ASP A 44 3.23 6.45 -16.92
N CYS A 45 2.17 6.40 -16.10
CA CYS A 45 2.25 6.61 -14.65
C CYS A 45 2.96 5.49 -13.88
N SER A 46 3.09 4.29 -14.45
CA SER A 46 3.88 3.18 -13.88
C SER A 46 3.52 2.78 -12.43
N TRP A 47 2.22 2.84 -12.06
CA TRP A 47 1.75 2.60 -10.69
C TRP A 47 2.19 1.27 -10.10
N GLY A 48 2.15 0.19 -10.86
CA GLY A 48 2.58 -1.13 -10.37
C GLY A 48 4.04 -1.10 -9.90
N MET A 49 4.94 -0.52 -10.71
CA MET A 49 6.35 -0.39 -10.35
C MET A 49 6.55 0.55 -9.16
N PHE A 50 5.78 1.64 -9.09
CA PHE A 50 5.83 2.58 -7.98
C PHE A 50 5.40 1.94 -6.65
N CYS A 51 4.29 1.20 -6.62
CA CYS A 51 3.84 0.49 -5.41
C CYS A 51 4.84 -0.59 -4.99
N THR A 52 5.41 -1.34 -5.94
CA THR A 52 6.52 -2.26 -5.65
C THR A 52 7.70 -1.54 -4.98
N MET A 53 8.08 -0.36 -5.49
CA MET A 53 9.16 0.44 -4.90
C MET A 53 8.84 0.96 -3.51
N LEU A 54 7.62 1.40 -3.25
CA LEU A 54 7.19 1.81 -1.92
C LEU A 54 7.28 0.64 -0.93
N LYS A 55 6.73 -0.52 -1.32
CA LYS A 55 6.69 -1.72 -0.48
C LYS A 55 8.08 -2.16 -0.03
N TYR A 56 8.98 -2.48 -0.97
CA TYR A 56 10.31 -3.00 -0.57
C TYR A 56 11.14 -1.96 0.19
N LYS A 57 10.99 -0.66 -0.12
CA LYS A 57 11.74 0.39 0.60
C LYS A 57 11.20 0.62 2.00
N ALA A 58 9.89 0.55 2.19
CA ALA A 58 9.27 0.61 3.51
C ALA A 58 9.75 -0.57 4.36
N GLU A 59 9.69 -1.78 3.82
CA GLU A 59 10.18 -3.01 4.47
C GLU A 59 11.66 -2.88 4.89
N TRP A 60 12.53 -2.38 3.99
CA TRP A 60 13.95 -2.16 4.33
C TRP A 60 14.16 -1.21 5.51
N GLN A 61 13.33 -0.18 5.64
CA GLN A 61 13.40 0.78 6.74
C GLN A 61 12.62 0.33 7.99
N GLY A 62 12.00 -0.85 7.97
CA GLY A 62 11.15 -1.31 9.07
C GLY A 62 9.86 -0.49 9.23
N LYS A 63 9.38 0.09 8.13
CA LYS A 63 8.16 0.90 8.08
C LYS A 63 6.99 0.07 7.60
N THR A 64 5.78 0.49 7.96
CA THR A 64 4.57 -0.26 7.63
C THR A 64 4.03 0.17 6.28
N TYR A 65 3.75 -0.82 5.42
CA TYR A 65 3.09 -0.61 4.13
C TYR A 65 1.77 -1.39 4.11
N ILE A 66 0.67 -0.71 3.82
CA ILE A 66 -0.69 -1.24 3.89
C ILE A 66 -1.36 -1.07 2.54
N GLU A 67 -1.94 -2.15 2.04
CA GLU A 67 -2.81 -2.12 0.87
C GLU A 67 -4.27 -2.23 1.34
N VAL A 68 -5.02 -1.14 1.18
CA VAL A 68 -6.46 -1.13 1.45
C VAL A 68 -7.18 -1.87 0.34
N ASP A 69 -8.20 -2.64 0.71
CA ASP A 69 -8.98 -3.43 -0.24
C ASP A 69 -9.57 -2.57 -1.36
N ARG A 70 -9.58 -3.12 -2.57
CA ARG A 70 -10.00 -2.40 -3.79
C ARG A 70 -11.49 -2.11 -3.87
N PHE A 71 -12.31 -2.87 -3.12
CA PHE A 71 -13.75 -2.67 -3.06
C PHE A 71 -14.14 -1.76 -1.90
N PHE A 72 -13.17 -1.31 -1.09
CA PHE A 72 -13.40 -0.27 -0.10
C PHE A 72 -13.89 1.02 -0.80
N PRO A 73 -15.06 1.56 -0.43
CA PRO A 73 -15.67 2.69 -1.13
C PRO A 73 -15.02 4.04 -0.77
N SER A 74 -13.70 4.16 -0.92
CA SER A 74 -12.90 5.33 -0.53
C SER A 74 -13.41 6.63 -1.15
N SER A 75 -13.68 6.64 -2.46
CA SER A 75 -14.17 7.82 -3.19
C SER A 75 -15.66 8.10 -3.00
N LYS A 76 -16.44 7.09 -2.57
CA LYS A 76 -17.89 7.17 -2.42
C LYS A 76 -18.34 7.42 -0.98
N THR A 77 -17.44 7.33 -0.01
CA THR A 77 -17.76 7.54 1.40
C THR A 77 -17.41 8.97 1.78
N CYS A 78 -18.33 9.71 2.37
CA CYS A 78 -18.02 11.02 2.94
C CYS A 78 -17.10 10.84 4.16
N HIS A 79 -15.87 11.36 4.12
CA HIS A 79 -14.97 11.24 5.28
C HIS A 79 -15.45 12.00 6.54
N VAL A 80 -16.42 12.92 6.40
CA VAL A 80 -16.94 13.73 7.51
C VAL A 80 -18.07 13.01 8.26
N CYS A 81 -19.02 12.41 7.54
CA CYS A 81 -20.22 11.82 8.14
C CYS A 81 -20.41 10.33 7.84
N LEU A 82 -19.44 9.71 7.14
CA LEU A 82 -19.42 8.30 6.76
C LEU A 82 -20.55 7.85 5.84
N ASN A 83 -21.40 8.76 5.38
CA ASN A 83 -22.44 8.41 4.41
C ASN A 83 -21.83 8.03 3.06
N GLN A 84 -22.29 6.91 2.51
CA GLN A 84 -21.86 6.40 1.21
C GLN A 84 -22.83 6.81 0.10
N VAL A 85 -22.30 7.35 -1.00
CA VAL A 85 -23.08 7.58 -2.22
C VAL A 85 -23.18 6.29 -3.05
N GLY A 86 -24.34 6.04 -3.65
CA GLY A 86 -24.57 4.82 -4.43
C GLY A 86 -23.69 4.73 -5.69
N SER A 87 -23.65 5.80 -6.47
CA SER A 87 -22.86 5.88 -7.69
C SER A 87 -22.14 7.22 -7.78
N LEU A 88 -20.95 7.18 -8.38
CA LEU A 88 -20.14 8.35 -8.65
C LEU A 88 -19.37 8.08 -9.95
N SER A 89 -19.71 8.78 -11.04
CA SER A 89 -19.10 8.59 -12.37
C SER A 89 -17.66 9.10 -12.39
N LEU A 90 -16.77 8.61 -13.26
CA LEU A 90 -15.32 8.95 -13.18
C LEU A 90 -15.01 10.46 -13.36
N ASP A 91 -15.89 11.19 -14.04
CA ASP A 91 -15.78 12.61 -14.38
C ASP A 91 -16.08 13.58 -13.22
N VAL A 92 -16.79 13.13 -12.17
CA VAL A 92 -17.23 14.01 -11.06
C VAL A 92 -16.09 14.30 -10.06
N ARG A 93 -15.20 15.22 -10.38
CA ARG A 93 -14.03 15.53 -9.53
C ARG A 93 -14.38 16.16 -8.18
N ILE A 94 -15.48 16.92 -8.13
CA ILE A 94 -15.99 17.58 -6.93
C ILE A 94 -17.45 17.16 -6.72
N TRP A 95 -17.82 16.85 -5.49
CA TRP A 95 -19.21 16.50 -5.13
C TRP A 95 -19.58 17.00 -3.74
N THR A 96 -20.87 17.23 -3.52
CA THR A 96 -21.40 17.69 -2.23
C THR A 96 -22.10 16.53 -1.54
N CYS A 97 -21.76 16.27 -0.28
CA CYS A 97 -22.44 15.25 0.52
C CYS A 97 -23.89 15.66 0.78
N GLU A 98 -24.86 14.82 0.41
CA GLU A 98 -26.28 15.13 0.62
C GLU A 98 -26.68 15.18 2.10
N HIS A 99 -25.94 14.47 2.97
CA HIS A 99 -26.24 14.36 4.40
C HIS A 99 -25.64 15.49 5.22
N CYS A 100 -24.35 15.78 5.08
CA CYS A 100 -23.66 16.80 5.88
C CYS A 100 -23.31 18.08 5.11
N LYS A 101 -23.63 18.15 3.82
CA LYS A 101 -23.38 19.30 2.92
C LYS A 101 -21.90 19.68 2.72
N THR A 102 -20.96 18.87 3.21
CA THR A 102 -19.54 19.08 2.94
C THR A 102 -19.25 18.91 1.45
N ILE A 103 -18.45 19.83 0.89
CA ILE A 103 -17.95 19.75 -0.47
C ILE A 103 -16.64 18.97 -0.46
N HIS A 104 -16.53 17.97 -1.32
CA HIS A 104 -15.37 17.10 -1.42
C HIS A 104 -14.67 17.24 -2.77
N ASP A 105 -13.35 17.40 -2.75
CA ASP A 105 -12.52 16.87 -3.83
C ASP A 105 -12.48 15.34 -3.67
N ARG A 106 -12.80 14.63 -4.76
CA ARG A 106 -12.89 13.17 -4.75
C ARG A 106 -11.61 12.48 -4.28
N ASP A 107 -10.46 12.92 -4.78
CA ASP A 107 -9.20 12.24 -4.56
C ASP A 107 -8.69 12.53 -3.14
N ILE A 108 -8.86 13.77 -2.65
CA ILE A 108 -8.57 14.11 -1.25
C ILE A 108 -9.46 13.31 -0.30
N ASN A 109 -10.76 13.24 -0.58
CA ASN A 109 -11.70 12.45 0.23
C ASN A 109 -11.33 10.96 0.24
N ALA A 110 -11.00 10.40 -0.93
CA ALA A 110 -10.54 9.02 -1.03
C ALA A 110 -9.25 8.78 -0.23
N ALA A 111 -8.27 9.68 -0.31
CA ALA A 111 -7.02 9.59 0.44
C ALA A 111 -7.25 9.62 1.97
N ILE A 112 -8.15 10.48 2.45
CA ILE A 112 -8.53 10.54 3.87
C ILE A 112 -9.17 9.21 4.30
N ASN A 113 -10.13 8.69 3.54
CA ASN A 113 -10.77 7.42 3.87
C ASN A 113 -9.78 6.25 3.84
N ILE A 114 -8.84 6.21 2.88
CA ILE A 114 -7.79 5.18 2.82
C ILE A 114 -6.88 5.25 4.05
N ARG A 115 -6.50 6.46 4.47
CA ARG A 115 -5.73 6.67 5.71
C ARG A 115 -6.47 6.12 6.92
N ASP A 116 -7.73 6.51 7.08
CA ASP A 116 -8.53 6.14 8.25
C ASP A 116 -8.81 4.63 8.31
N GLU A 117 -9.07 4.01 7.16
CA GLU A 117 -9.20 2.56 7.05
C GLU A 117 -7.89 1.84 7.37
N SER A 118 -6.75 2.39 6.94
CA SER A 118 -5.44 1.83 7.27
C SER A 118 -5.14 1.91 8.77
N LEU A 119 -5.52 3.01 9.42
CA LEU A 119 -5.41 3.14 10.88
C LEU A 119 -6.31 2.13 11.60
N ARG A 120 -7.51 1.86 11.09
CA ARG A 120 -8.40 0.81 11.60
C ARG A 120 -7.77 -0.59 11.45
N ILE A 121 -7.15 -0.88 10.31
CA ILE A 121 -6.45 -2.16 10.07
C ILE A 121 -5.29 -2.33 11.05
N LEU A 122 -4.51 -1.27 11.29
CA LEU A 122 -3.41 -1.28 12.27
C LEU A 122 -3.90 -1.52 13.69
N SER A 123 -4.97 -0.85 14.11
CA SER A 123 -5.49 -0.96 15.48
C SER A 123 -6.09 -2.33 15.79
N LEU A 124 -6.60 -3.03 14.78
CA LEU A 124 -7.10 -4.41 14.90
C LEU A 124 -5.97 -5.46 14.98
N GLY A 125 -4.70 -5.05 14.88
CA GLY A 125 -3.54 -5.93 15.07
C GLY A 125 -3.22 -6.82 13.88
N THR A 126 -3.81 -6.57 12.70
CA THR A 126 -3.63 -7.44 11.52
C THR A 126 -2.36 -7.13 10.71
N SER A 127 -1.36 -6.45 11.28
CA SER A 127 -0.09 -6.21 10.60
C SER A 127 0.92 -7.30 10.96
N ASP A 128 0.85 -8.41 10.24
CA ASP A 128 1.96 -9.33 10.15
C ASP A 128 3.12 -8.60 9.43
N THR A 129 4.17 -8.24 10.16
CA THR A 129 5.55 -8.05 9.65
C THR A 129 6.51 -7.74 10.81
N ALA A 130 6.87 -8.79 11.54
CA ALA A 130 8.13 -8.82 12.28
C ALA A 130 9.02 -9.95 11.73
N TYR A 131 9.56 -9.78 10.52
CA TYR A 131 10.73 -10.56 10.10
C TYR A 131 11.97 -9.68 10.06
N ARG A 132 12.41 -9.24 11.25
CA ARG A 132 13.83 -9.04 11.53
C ARG A 132 14.28 -10.15 12.47
N GLY A 133 14.40 -11.34 11.91
CA GLY A 133 15.01 -12.50 12.54
C GLY A 133 16.28 -12.91 11.80
N ASP A 134 17.17 -11.97 11.45
CA ASP A 134 18.55 -12.34 11.11
C ASP A 134 19.29 -12.74 12.39
N VAL A 135 18.97 -13.92 12.94
CA VAL A 135 19.90 -14.63 13.80
C VAL A 135 20.53 -15.71 12.94
N ARG A 136 21.64 -15.35 12.29
CA ARG A 136 22.56 -16.32 11.67
C ARG A 136 22.82 -17.43 12.70
N PRO A 137 22.42 -18.70 12.48
CA PRO A 137 22.80 -19.76 13.38
C PRO A 137 24.33 -19.80 13.38
N LYS A 138 24.98 -19.59 14.53
CA LYS A 138 26.40 -19.93 14.65
C LYS A 138 26.50 -21.41 14.32
N ALA A 139 27.17 -21.73 13.22
CA ALA A 139 27.53 -23.09 12.88
C ALA A 139 28.42 -23.64 14.00
N GLY A 140 27.79 -24.26 15.01
CA GLY A 140 28.46 -25.02 16.04
C GLY A 140 29.05 -26.27 15.39
N ARG A 141 30.35 -26.46 15.57
CA ARG A 141 31.10 -27.63 15.11
C ARG A 141 30.42 -28.90 15.64
N LYS A 142 30.01 -29.82 14.76
CA LYS A 142 29.45 -31.12 15.17
C LYS A 142 30.51 -31.89 15.97
N SER A 143 30.25 -32.14 17.25
CA SER A 143 31.03 -33.09 18.05
C SER A 143 30.66 -34.51 17.63
N VAL A 144 31.65 -35.28 17.18
CA VAL A 144 31.49 -36.70 16.85
C VAL A 144 31.40 -37.46 18.18
N LEU A 145 30.20 -37.94 18.54
CA LEU A 145 30.02 -38.88 19.64
C LEU A 145 30.46 -40.28 19.17
N ARG A 146 31.61 -40.75 19.65
CA ARG A 146 31.98 -42.18 19.60
C ARG A 146 31.15 -42.93 20.64
N GLN A 147 30.36 -43.90 20.21
CA GLN A 147 29.78 -44.90 21.11
C GLN A 147 30.62 -46.17 21.07
N SER A 148 31.06 -46.61 22.25
CA SER A 148 31.73 -47.89 22.46
C SER A 148 30.72 -49.04 22.46
N PRO A 149 31.10 -50.26 22.05
CA PRO A 149 30.18 -51.39 22.01
C PRO A 149 29.92 -51.92 23.43
N VAL A 150 28.65 -52.18 23.73
CA VAL A 150 28.22 -52.85 24.97
C VAL A 150 28.30 -54.36 24.76
N LYS A 151 28.83 -55.04 25.78
CA LYS A 151 29.02 -56.50 25.89
C LYS A 151 27.71 -57.25 25.96
#